data_AF-A0A6M4BVE5-F1
#
_entry.id   AF-A0A6M4BVE5-F1
#
_cell.length_a   1.000
_cell.length_b   1.000
_cell.length_c   1.000
_cell.angle_alpha   90.00
_cell.angle_beta   90.00
_cell.angle_gamma   90.00
#
_symmetry.space_group_name_H-M   'P 1'
#
loop_
_entity.id
_entity.type
_entity.pdbx_description
1 polymer ?
#
loop_
_entity_poly.entity_id
_entity_poly.type
_entity_poly.pdbx_seq_one_letter_code
_entity_poly.pdbx_strand_id
1 'polypeptide(L)'
;DGAFECLVEAARHYPNNPRIWLHLAACCVKKCCSDEAQQYTVKKLGSGPHTRILLAKENKEKYSPTGESFAIPSLSLEFAALCLRNAETLLPN
;
A
#
# COMPACT_ATOMS: atom_id res chain seq x y z
N ASP A 1 0.06 -0.93 15.75
CA ASP A 1 -1.09 -0.42 14.98
C ASP A 1 -1.43 1.06 15.19
N GLY A 2 -1.06 1.71 16.30
CA GLY A 2 -1.41 3.13 16.52
C GLY A 2 -1.01 4.13 15.43
N ALA A 3 0.12 3.91 14.72
CA ALA A 3 0.51 4.76 13.61
C ALA A 3 -0.42 4.66 12.38
N PHE A 4 -1.01 3.48 12.14
CA PHE A 4 -1.94 3.27 11.02
C PHE A 4 -3.24 4.04 11.25
N GLU A 5 -3.84 3.91 12.43
CA GLU A 5 -5.06 4.63 12.81
C GLU A 5 -4.89 6.16 12.73
N CYS A 6 -3.75 6.68 13.20
CA CYS A 6 -3.45 8.11 13.07
C CYS A 6 -3.36 8.56 11.60
N LEU A 7 -2.78 7.73 10.72
CA LEU A 7 -2.68 8.02 9.30
C LEU A 7 -4.03 7.90 8.57
N VAL A 8 -4.89 6.97 8.99
CA VAL A 8 -6.26 6.84 8.47
C VAL A 8 -7.04 8.11 8.79
N GLU A 9 -6.95 8.61 10.03
CA GLU A 9 -7.60 9.86 10.42
C GLU A 9 -7.01 11.07 9.69
N ALA A 10 -5.69 11.10 9.49
CA ALA A 10 -5.04 12.14 8.71
C ALA A 10 -5.49 12.12 7.23
N ALA A 11 -5.70 10.96 6.63
CA ALA A 11 -6.19 10.83 5.26
C ALA A 11 -7.61 11.38 5.09
N ARG A 12 -8.46 11.28 6.12
CA ARG A 12 -9.80 11.88 6.13
C ARG A 12 -9.76 13.41 6.11
N HIS A 13 -8.79 14.01 6.80
CA HIS A 13 -8.62 15.45 6.86
C HIS A 13 -7.83 16.03 5.69
N TYR A 14 -6.90 15.25 5.13
CA TYR A 14 -5.98 15.69 4.07
C TYR A 14 -5.94 14.69 2.89
N PRO A 15 -7.07 14.42 2.22
CA PRO A 15 -7.16 13.41 1.17
C PRO A 15 -6.32 13.73 -0.06
N ASN A 16 -5.96 14.99 -0.29
CA ASN A 16 -5.15 15.41 -1.43
C ASN A 16 -3.63 15.38 -1.15
N ASN A 17 -3.21 14.86 -0.01
CA ASN A 17 -1.79 14.74 0.32
C ASN A 17 -1.27 13.34 -0.08
N PRO A 18 -0.51 13.20 -1.19
CA PRO A 18 -0.02 11.89 -1.64
C PRO A 18 0.90 11.22 -0.62
N ARG A 19 1.57 11.99 0.25
CA ARG A 19 2.47 11.43 1.27
C ARG A 19 1.69 10.61 2.29
N ILE A 20 0.49 11.01 2.69
CA ILE A 20 -0.29 10.28 3.69
C ILE A 20 -0.67 8.91 3.14
N TRP A 21 -1.14 8.85 1.89
CA TRP A 21 -1.45 7.61 1.19
C TRP A 21 -0.23 6.70 1.04
N LEU A 22 0.94 7.25 0.71
CA LEU A 22 2.19 6.48 0.67
C LEU A 22 2.57 5.89 2.04
N HIS A 23 2.38 6.64 3.13
CA HIS A 23 2.66 6.13 4.48
C HIS A 23 1.65 5.05 4.90
N LEU A 24 0.37 5.19 4.56
CA LEU A 24 -0.63 4.14 4.78
C LEU A 24 -0.26 2.85 4.04
N ALA A 25 0.11 2.95 2.77
CA ALA A 25 0.57 1.81 1.99
C ALA A 25 1.81 1.16 2.62
N ALA A 26 2.78 1.96 3.09
CA ALA A 26 3.98 1.47 3.75
C ALA A 26 3.66 0.74 5.07
N CYS A 27 2.69 1.21 5.86
CA CYS A 27 2.22 0.52 7.06
C CYS A 27 1.65 -0.87 6.74
N CYS A 28 0.78 -0.96 5.73
CA CYS A 28 0.20 -2.22 5.29
C CYS A 28 1.27 -3.18 4.78
N VAL A 29 2.16 -2.72 3.90
CA VAL A 29 3.29 -3.51 3.39
C VAL A 29 4.19 -3.98 4.52
N LYS A 30 4.55 -3.11 5.47
CA LYS A 30 5.41 -3.49 6.59
C LYS A 30 4.76 -4.57 7.46
N LYS A 31 3.45 -4.47 7.71
CA LYS A 31 2.74 -5.47 8.50
C LYS A 31 2.63 -6.81 7.77
N CYS A 32 2.16 -6.80 6.52
CA CYS A 32 2.03 -8.00 5.70
C CYS A 32 3.39 -8.62 5.39
N CYS A 33 4.40 -7.86 4.95
CA CYS A 33 5.72 -8.42 4.67
C CYS A 33 6.48 -8.87 5.94
N SER A 34 6.20 -8.32 7.12
CA SER A 34 6.79 -8.87 8.36
C SER A 34 6.25 -10.28 8.69
N ASP A 35 5.01 -10.59 8.30
CA ASP A 35 4.37 -11.90 8.50
C ASP A 35 4.46 -12.82 7.25
N GLU A 36 4.61 -12.25 6.04
CA GLU A 36 4.40 -12.91 4.75
C GLU A 36 5.56 -12.72 3.74
N ALA A 37 6.67 -12.03 4.09
CA ALA A 37 7.77 -11.74 3.14
C ALA A 37 8.40 -12.97 2.47
N GLN A 38 8.15 -14.19 2.97
CA GLN A 38 8.57 -15.42 2.29
C GLN A 38 7.83 -15.67 0.96
N GLN A 39 6.69 -15.02 0.68
CA GLN A 39 5.85 -15.32 -0.50
C GLN A 39 5.87 -14.24 -1.60
N TYR A 40 6.59 -13.13 -1.43
CA TYR A 40 6.60 -12.03 -2.40
C TYR A 40 7.96 -11.90 -3.07
N THR A 41 7.96 -11.72 -4.40
CA THR A 41 9.15 -11.34 -5.14
C THR A 41 9.38 -9.84 -4.95
N VAL A 42 10.41 -9.50 -4.19
CA VAL A 42 10.87 -8.12 -4.00
C VAL A 42 11.83 -7.76 -5.13
N LYS A 43 11.37 -7.00 -6.14
CA LYS A 43 12.23 -6.46 -7.20
C LYS A 43 12.56 -5.01 -6.90
N LYS A 44 13.85 -4.68 -6.71
CA LYS A 44 14.30 -3.29 -6.78
C LYS A 44 14.20 -2.80 -8.22
N LEU A 45 13.47 -1.72 -8.44
CA LEU A 45 13.42 -0.99 -9.69
C LEU A 45 14.19 0.32 -9.54
N GLY A 46 15.17 0.52 -10.43
CA GLY A 46 16.04 1.69 -10.43
C GLY A 46 17.24 1.58 -9.46
N SER A 47 18.14 2.57 -9.55
CA SER A 47 19.36 2.69 -8.74
C SER A 47 19.46 4.09 -8.12
N GLY A 48 20.00 4.20 -6.90
CA GLY A 48 20.20 5.47 -6.20
C GLY A 48 19.01 5.90 -5.32
N PRO A 49 18.89 7.19 -4.96
CA PRO A 49 17.85 7.67 -4.03
C PRO A 49 16.41 7.50 -4.54
N HIS A 50 16.22 7.15 -5.81
CA HIS A 50 14.92 6.84 -6.43
C HIS A 50 14.65 5.33 -6.56
N THR A 51 15.31 4.50 -5.76
CA THR A 51 15.06 3.06 -5.76
C THR A 51 13.61 2.78 -5.34
N ARG A 52 12.81 2.25 -6.26
CA ARG A 52 11.44 1.78 -5.99
C ARG A 52 11.48 0.30 -5.67
N ILE A 53 10.67 -0.15 -4.72
CA ILE A 53 10.54 -1.57 -4.39
C ILE A 53 9.25 -2.07 -5.01
N LEU A 54 9.36 -2.90 -6.04
CA LEU A 54 8.25 -3.63 -6.62
C LEU A 54 8.01 -4.87 -5.76
N LEU A 55 6.87 -4.88 -5.08
CA LEU A 55 6.35 -6.05 -4.37
C LEU A 55 5.41 -6.77 -5.32
N ALA A 56 5.86 -7.87 -5.89
CA ALA A 56 5.02 -8.74 -6.73
C ALA A 56 4.70 -10.02 -5.95
N LYS A 57 3.42 -10.25 -5.65
CA LYS A 57 2.94 -11.57 -5.22
C LYS A 57 3.04 -12.49 -6.43
N GLU A 58 3.73 -13.63 -6.33
CA GLU A 58 3.53 -14.70 -7.32
C GLU A 58 2.12 -15.25 -7.10
N ASN A 59 1.15 -14.63 -7.75
CA ASN A 59 -0.24 -14.98 -7.50
C ASN A 59 -0.61 -16.24 -8.28
N LYS A 60 -0.54 -17.42 -7.62
CA LYS A 60 -1.19 -18.65 -8.13
C LYS A 60 -2.70 -18.66 -7.92
N GLU A 61 -3.25 -17.73 -7.13
CA GLU A 61 -4.67 -17.67 -6.81
C GLU A 61 -5.26 -16.35 -7.29
N LYS A 62 -5.83 -16.40 -8.51
CA LYS A 62 -6.64 -15.33 -9.10
C LYS A 62 -7.36 -14.55 -8.00
N TYR A 63 -7.07 -13.25 -7.93
CA TYR A 63 -7.85 -12.23 -7.21
C TYR A 63 -9.25 -12.74 -6.91
N SER A 64 -9.55 -13.05 -5.65
CA SER A 64 -10.89 -13.47 -5.27
C SER A 64 -11.83 -12.30 -5.61
N PRO A 65 -12.83 -12.49 -6.49
CA PRO A 65 -13.76 -11.43 -6.88
C PRO A 65 -14.86 -11.25 -5.83
N THR A 66 -14.57 -11.61 -4.57
CA THR A 66 -15.46 -11.34 -3.45
C THR A 66 -15.41 -9.85 -3.22
N GLY A 67 -16.51 -9.16 -3.55
CA GLY A 67 -16.68 -7.71 -3.49
C GLY A 67 -16.58 -7.14 -2.08
N GLU A 68 -15.41 -7.28 -1.47
CA GLU A 68 -15.07 -6.64 -0.22
C GLU A 68 -14.78 -5.17 -0.52
N SER A 69 -15.41 -4.30 0.26
CA SER A 69 -15.21 -2.86 0.10
C SER A 69 -13.78 -2.52 0.50
N PHE A 70 -12.88 -2.42 -0.48
CA PHE A 70 -11.49 -2.01 -0.29
C PHE A 70 -11.36 -0.61 0.34
N ALA A 71 -12.45 0.16 0.39
CA ALA A 71 -12.52 1.45 1.05
C ALA A 71 -12.51 1.36 2.59
N ILE A 72 -12.69 0.17 3.17
CA ILE A 72 -12.58 -0.03 4.62
C ILE A 72 -11.09 -0.06 4.99
N PRO A 73 -10.61 0.86 5.85
CA PRO A 73 -9.22 0.85 6.27
C PRO A 73 -8.85 -0.44 6.98
N SER A 74 -7.87 -1.17 6.42
CA SER A 74 -7.34 -2.41 7.00
C SER A 74 -5.85 -2.52 6.73
N LEU A 75 -5.10 -3.16 7.64
CA LEU A 75 -3.68 -3.48 7.44
C LEU A 75 -3.53 -4.67 6.48
N SER A 76 -3.92 -4.48 5.22
CA SER A 76 -3.89 -5.49 4.16
C SER A 76 -3.17 -4.97 2.92
N LEU A 77 -2.67 -5.87 2.08
CA LEU A 77 -2.05 -5.49 0.81
C LEU A 77 -3.04 -4.91 -0.19
N GLU A 78 -4.31 -5.31 -0.15
CA GLU A 78 -5.35 -4.73 -1.01
C GLU A 78 -5.61 -3.27 -0.64
N PHE A 79 -5.66 -2.96 0.66
CA PHE A 79 -5.75 -1.57 1.12
C PHE A 79 -4.47 -0.78 0.77
N ALA A 80 -3.30 -1.42 0.83
CA ALA A 80 -2.04 -0.81 0.38
C ALA A 80 -2.09 -0.42 -1.10
N ALA A 81 -2.58 -1.31 -1.96
CA ALA A 81 -2.73 -1.06 -3.39
C ALA A 81 -3.71 0.09 -3.67
N LEU A 82 -4.83 0.16 -2.93
CA LEU A 82 -5.75 1.29 -3.02
C LEU A 82 -5.09 2.62 -2.62
N CYS A 83 -4.34 2.62 -1.51
CA CYS A 83 -3.60 3.80 -1.06
C CYS A 83 -2.57 4.26 -2.11
N LEU A 84 -1.84 3.33 -2.74
CA LEU A 84 -0.89 3.67 -3.81
C LEU A 84 -1.61 4.30 -5.01
N ARG A 85 -2.77 3.78 -5.41
CA ARG A 85 -3.57 4.35 -6.49
C ARG A 85 -4.05 5.77 -6.16
N ASN A 86 -4.51 6.01 -4.94
CA ASN A 86 -4.88 7.36 -4.48
C ASN A 86 -3.67 8.30 -4.52
N ALA A 87 -2.49 7.84 -4.10
CA ALA A 87 -1.26 8.64 -4.18
C ALA A 87 -0.88 8.98 -5.62
N GLU A 88 -0.99 8.02 -6.54
CA GLU A 88 -0.67 8.19 -7.96
C GLU A 88 -1.58 9.23 -8.63
N THR A 89 -2.89 9.23 -8.33
CA THR A 89 -3.81 10.24 -8.88
C THR A 89 -3.51 11.67 -8.46
N LEU A 90 -2.68 11.86 -7.42
CA LEU A 90 -2.30 13.16 -6.90
C LEU A 90 -0.91 13.61 -7.38
N LEU A 91 -0.21 12.79 -8.17
CA LEU A 91 1.09 13.16 -8.74
C LEU A 91 0.90 14.07 -9.96
N PRO A 92 1.79 15.04 -10.18
CA PRO A 92 1.82 15.79 -11.43
C PRO A 92 2.21 14.88 -12.60
N ASN A 93 1.62 15.14 -13.77
CA ASN A 93 1.94 14.46 -15.03
C ASN A 93 3.38 14.75 -15.49
#